data_AF-A0ABD1IS61-F1
#
_entry.id   AF-A0ABD1IS61-F1
#
_cell.length_a   1.000
_cell.length_b   1.000
_cell.length_c   1.000
_cell.angle_alpha   90.00
_cell.angle_beta   90.00
_cell.angle_gamma   90.00
#
_symmetry.space_group_name_H-M   'P 1'
#
loop_
_entity.id
_entity.type
_entity.pdbx_description
1 polymer ?
#
loop_
_entity_poly.entity_id
_entity_poly.type
_entity_poly.pdbx_seq_one_letter_code
_entity_poly.pdbx_strand_id
1 'polypeptide(L)'
;MDELRRILDRDNAQYINEVKERWTEFCQKVQFYGVFKKIRKPPVGTGKAEQAIELLQALPAIFPSSSAPPKKLHKASEAFVHVLEESEDPNSFLRKRPLTCPVILISPSNWILALGDSPVAAFKKDLITEGLLYVMALYYALHLTYPKCVATVLSIIQSEVLLDSLHQQDQTSAFKKAISEWRAFVGK
;
A
#
# COMPACT_ATOMS: atom_id res chain seq x y z
N MET A 1 13.31 7.64 14.38
CA MET A 1 14.10 8.61 13.58
C MET A 1 15.27 7.96 12.85
N ASP A 2 15.72 6.77 13.25
CA ASP A 2 16.88 6.12 12.61
C ASP A 2 16.55 5.45 11.27
N GLU A 3 15.34 4.90 11.11
CA GLU A 3 14.96 4.20 9.87
C GLU A 3 14.68 5.14 8.68
N LEU A 4 14.05 6.30 8.92
CA LEU A 4 13.92 7.34 7.89
C LEU A 4 15.29 7.84 7.42
N ARG A 5 16.24 7.99 8.36
CA ARG A 5 17.62 8.38 8.04
C ARG A 5 18.31 7.31 7.21
N ARG A 6 18.11 6.02 7.51
CA ARG A 6 18.63 4.90 6.70
C ARG A 6 18.03 4.84 5.29
N ILE A 7 16.74 5.14 5.14
CA ILE A 7 16.06 5.19 3.82
C ILE A 7 16.56 6.36 2.98
N LEU A 8 16.82 7.51 3.61
CA LEU A 8 17.26 8.74 2.94
C LEU A 8 18.78 8.82 2.74
N ASP A 9 19.54 7.90 3.34
CA ASP A 9 20.98 7.80 3.17
C ASP A 9 21.30 7.32 1.74
N ARG A 10 22.01 8.17 0.99
CA ARG A 10 22.33 7.95 -0.42
C ARG A 10 23.26 6.76 -0.64
N ASP A 11 24.02 6.37 0.39
CA ASP A 11 24.95 5.25 0.31
C ASP A 11 24.32 3.92 0.75
N ASN A 12 23.02 3.91 1.05
CA ASN A 12 22.32 2.74 1.56
C ASN A 12 21.51 1.98 0.48
N ALA A 13 22.09 1.86 -0.71
CA ALA A 13 21.51 1.08 -1.81
C ALA A 13 21.26 -0.39 -1.42
N GLN A 14 22.09 -0.93 -0.51
CA GLN A 14 21.90 -2.26 0.05
C GLN A 14 20.56 -2.36 0.80
N TYR A 15 20.25 -1.44 1.70
CA TYR A 15 18.99 -1.47 2.44
C TYR A 15 17.78 -1.30 1.54
N ILE A 16 17.85 -0.43 0.53
CA ILE A 16 16.77 -0.28 -0.46
C ILE A 16 16.51 -1.61 -1.18
N ASN A 17 17.56 -2.33 -1.57
CA ASN A 17 17.42 -3.65 -2.18
C ASN A 17 16.80 -4.66 -1.20
N GLU A 18 17.24 -4.69 0.05
CA GLU A 18 16.67 -5.55 1.10
C GLU A 18 15.17 -5.23 1.36
N VAL A 19 14.77 -3.96 1.31
CA VAL A 19 13.34 -3.57 1.40
C VAL A 19 12.56 -4.08 0.20
N LYS A 20 13.10 -3.94 -1.02
CA LYS A 20 12.46 -4.42 -2.26
C LYS A 20 12.33 -5.95 -2.29
N GLU A 21 13.33 -6.67 -1.79
CA GLU A 21 13.29 -8.12 -1.63
C GLU A 21 12.21 -8.53 -0.63
N ARG A 22 12.19 -7.93 0.57
CA ARG A 22 11.14 -8.16 1.58
C ARG A 22 9.75 -7.85 1.03
N TRP A 23 9.61 -6.77 0.27
CA TRP A 23 8.35 -6.41 -0.38
C TRP A 23 7.91 -7.46 -1.41
N THR A 24 8.85 -7.96 -2.21
CA THR A 24 8.57 -9.02 -3.20
C THR A 24 8.12 -10.30 -2.52
N GLU A 25 8.82 -10.72 -1.46
CA GLU A 25 8.46 -11.89 -0.67
C GLU A 25 7.10 -11.70 0.03
N PHE A 26 6.86 -10.52 0.59
CA PHE A 26 5.57 -10.16 1.18
C PHE A 26 4.44 -10.27 0.16
N CYS A 27 4.61 -9.69 -1.03
CA CYS A 27 3.64 -9.74 -2.13
C CYS A 27 3.31 -11.19 -2.53
N GLN A 28 4.32 -12.06 -2.64
CA GLN A 28 4.11 -13.47 -2.94
C GLN A 28 3.28 -14.16 -1.85
N LYS A 29 3.64 -14.00 -0.58
CA LYS A 29 2.95 -14.64 0.54
C LYS A 29 1.52 -14.10 0.73
N VAL A 30 1.33 -12.78 0.64
CA VAL A 30 0.02 -12.15 0.85
C VAL A 30 -0.97 -12.52 -0.26
N GLN A 31 -0.48 -12.81 -1.46
CA GLN A 31 -1.31 -13.29 -2.55
C GLN A 31 -1.96 -14.64 -2.21
N PHE A 32 -1.19 -15.59 -1.68
CA PHE A 32 -1.73 -16.87 -1.20
C PHE A 32 -2.59 -16.72 0.05
N TYR A 33 -2.21 -15.83 0.97
CA TYR A 33 -3.02 -15.52 2.15
C TYR A 33 -4.40 -14.98 1.77
N GLY A 34 -4.47 -14.10 0.76
CA GLY A 34 -5.73 -13.60 0.21
C GLY A 34 -6.61 -14.70 -0.40
N VAL A 35 -6.01 -15.71 -1.04
CA VAL A 35 -6.71 -16.91 -1.53
C VAL A 35 -7.21 -17.76 -0.36
N PHE A 36 -6.37 -18.00 0.64
CA PHE A 36 -6.73 -18.74 1.86
C PHE A 36 -7.92 -18.10 2.59
N LYS A 37 -7.94 -16.76 2.69
CA LYS A 37 -9.07 -16.00 3.26
C LYS A 37 -10.30 -15.91 2.34
N LYS A 38 -10.26 -16.50 1.14
CA LYS A 38 -11.31 -16.41 0.11
C LYS A 38 -11.63 -14.99 -0.35
N ILE A 39 -10.66 -14.08 -0.27
CA ILE A 39 -10.79 -12.67 -0.66
C ILE A 39 -10.41 -12.48 -2.13
N ARG A 40 -9.52 -13.32 -2.64
CA ARG A 40 -9.08 -13.32 -4.04
C ARG A 40 -9.14 -14.71 -4.64
N LYS A 41 -9.26 -14.74 -5.97
CA LYS A 41 -9.01 -15.95 -6.76
C LYS A 41 -7.51 -16.14 -6.97
N PRO A 42 -7.05 -17.37 -7.26
CA PRO A 42 -5.67 -17.59 -7.67
C PRO A 42 -5.29 -16.74 -8.90
N PRO A 43 -4.08 -16.19 -8.95
CA PRO A 43 -3.60 -15.38 -10.06
C PRO A 43 -3.26 -16.26 -11.26
N VAL A 44 -4.22 -16.54 -12.13
CA VAL A 44 -4.00 -17.35 -13.34
C VAL A 44 -4.23 -16.50 -14.58
N GLY A 45 -3.23 -16.43 -15.46
CA GLY A 45 -3.38 -15.89 -16.82
C GLY A 45 -3.41 -14.37 -16.98
N THR A 46 -3.24 -13.58 -15.92
CA THR A 46 -3.15 -12.10 -15.99
C THR A 46 -1.71 -11.60 -16.04
N GLY A 47 -1.48 -10.42 -16.64
CA GLY A 47 -0.17 -9.78 -16.69
C GLY A 47 0.33 -9.36 -15.31
N LYS A 48 1.66 -9.21 -15.14
CA LYS A 48 2.27 -8.88 -13.84
C LYS A 48 1.74 -7.57 -13.26
N ALA A 49 1.54 -6.55 -14.10
CA ALA A 49 1.01 -5.26 -13.66
C ALA A 49 -0.43 -5.39 -13.16
N GLU A 50 -1.28 -6.11 -13.88
CA GLU A 50 -2.68 -6.35 -13.52
C GLU A 50 -2.76 -7.14 -12.20
N GLN A 51 -1.94 -8.17 -12.03
CA GLN A 51 -1.85 -8.91 -10.77
C GLN A 51 -1.46 -8.04 -9.59
N ALA A 52 -0.52 -7.11 -9.79
CA ALA A 52 -0.08 -6.17 -8.77
C ALA A 52 -1.20 -5.18 -8.40
N ILE A 53 -1.89 -4.62 -9.40
CA ILE A 53 -3.03 -3.71 -9.20
C ILE A 53 -4.13 -4.39 -8.39
N GLU A 54 -4.53 -5.59 -8.80
CA GLU A 54 -5.54 -6.37 -8.08
C GLU A 54 -5.10 -6.70 -6.65
N LEU A 55 -3.81 -6.99 -6.44
CA LEU A 55 -3.29 -7.24 -5.10
C LEU A 55 -3.42 -5.98 -4.23
N LEU A 56 -2.94 -4.83 -4.73
CA LEU A 56 -3.03 -3.55 -4.03
C LEU A 56 -4.48 -3.21 -3.67
N GLN A 57 -5.42 -3.40 -4.60
CA GLN A 57 -6.84 -3.16 -4.36
C GLN A 57 -7.46 -4.09 -3.30
N ALA A 58 -6.95 -5.32 -3.17
CA ALA A 58 -7.45 -6.32 -2.23
C ALA A 58 -6.83 -6.23 -0.84
N LEU A 59 -5.65 -5.61 -0.68
CA LEU A 59 -4.93 -5.55 0.58
C LEU A 59 -5.78 -5.08 1.78
N PRO A 60 -6.64 -4.05 1.68
CA PRO A 60 -7.48 -3.63 2.81
C PRO A 60 -8.53 -4.66 3.20
N ALA A 61 -8.97 -5.51 2.27
CA ALA A 61 -9.86 -6.63 2.60
C ALA A 61 -9.10 -7.77 3.28
N ILE A 62 -7.85 -8.04 2.84
CA ILE A 62 -6.97 -9.05 3.44
C ILE A 62 -6.62 -8.69 4.89
N PHE A 63 -6.33 -7.40 5.13
CA PHE A 63 -5.99 -6.81 6.42
C PHE A 63 -6.97 -5.70 6.80
N PRO A 64 -8.20 -6.05 7.25
CA PRO A 64 -9.24 -5.08 7.50
C PRO A 64 -8.93 -4.16 8.68
N SER A 65 -9.28 -2.89 8.53
CA SER A 65 -9.32 -1.92 9.63
C SER A 65 -10.73 -1.88 10.23
N SER A 66 -10.85 -1.52 11.52
CA SER A 66 -12.16 -1.40 12.18
C SER A 66 -12.94 -0.15 11.76
N SER A 67 -12.30 0.80 11.08
CA SER A 67 -12.94 2.03 10.61
C SER A 67 -13.42 1.88 9.18
N ALA A 68 -14.67 2.25 8.92
CA ALA A 68 -15.20 2.32 7.57
C ALA A 68 -14.49 3.39 6.73
N PRO A 69 -14.39 3.22 5.40
CA PRO A 69 -13.95 4.29 4.51
C PRO A 69 -14.89 5.50 4.56
N PRO A 70 -14.40 6.73 4.25
CA PRO A 70 -15.27 7.89 4.09
C PRO A 70 -16.39 7.62 3.08
N LYS A 71 -17.60 8.18 3.29
CA LYS A 71 -18.78 7.91 2.43
C LYS A 71 -18.56 8.15 0.93
N LYS A 72 -17.67 9.08 0.57
CA LYS A 72 -17.33 9.43 -0.83
C LYS A 72 -16.25 8.52 -1.44
N LEU A 73 -15.72 7.58 -0.66
CA LEU A 73 -14.70 6.62 -1.07
C LEU A 73 -15.39 5.27 -1.26
N HIS A 74 -15.41 4.73 -2.48
CA HIS A 74 -16.21 3.53 -2.78
C HIS A 74 -15.61 2.27 -2.13
N LYS A 75 -14.28 2.17 -2.14
CA LYS A 75 -13.52 1.05 -1.56
C LYS A 75 -12.41 1.57 -0.68
N ALA A 76 -12.09 0.85 0.41
CA ALA A 76 -10.99 1.24 1.29
C ALA A 76 -9.64 1.38 0.56
N SER A 77 -9.39 0.61 -0.50
CA SER A 77 -8.15 0.70 -1.29
C SER A 77 -7.96 2.03 -2.01
N GLU A 78 -9.03 2.76 -2.33
CA GLU A 78 -8.95 4.13 -2.89
C GLU A 78 -8.28 5.13 -1.93
N ALA A 79 -8.04 4.74 -0.68
CA ALA A 79 -7.19 5.49 0.24
C ALA A 79 -5.70 5.51 -0.17
N PHE A 80 -5.24 4.59 -1.04
CA PHE A 80 -3.86 4.61 -1.55
C PHE A 80 -3.70 4.18 -3.02
N VAL A 81 -4.72 3.61 -3.67
CA VAL A 81 -4.67 3.21 -5.08
C VAL A 81 -6.00 3.44 -5.79
N HIS A 82 -5.96 4.10 -6.95
CA HIS A 82 -7.10 4.33 -7.83
C HIS A 82 -6.73 3.97 -9.27
N VAL A 83 -7.62 3.28 -9.98
CA VAL A 83 -7.45 3.02 -11.41
C VAL A 83 -8.31 4.02 -12.15
N LEU A 84 -7.68 4.87 -12.96
CA LEU A 84 -8.37 5.92 -13.70
C LEU A 84 -9.23 5.29 -14.79
N GLU A 85 -10.45 5.79 -14.92
CA GLU A 85 -11.28 5.52 -16.10
C GLU A 85 -10.71 6.22 -17.34
N GLU A 86 -11.02 5.75 -18.55
CA GLU A 86 -10.43 6.28 -19.80
C GLU A 86 -10.67 7.80 -19.99
N SER A 87 -11.78 8.32 -19.47
CA SER A 87 -12.16 9.74 -19.55
C SER A 87 -11.87 10.53 -18.26
N GLU A 88 -11.30 9.89 -17.24
CA GLU A 88 -11.08 10.51 -15.94
C GLU A 88 -9.77 11.31 -15.94
N ASP A 89 -9.90 12.62 -15.77
CA ASP A 89 -8.73 13.50 -15.58
C ASP A 89 -8.13 13.30 -14.16
N PRO A 90 -6.83 12.97 -14.04
CA PRO A 90 -6.18 12.73 -12.75
C PRO A 90 -6.31 13.90 -11.77
N ASN A 91 -6.15 15.14 -12.25
CA ASN A 91 -6.21 16.33 -11.39
C ASN A 91 -7.62 16.58 -10.87
N SER A 92 -8.62 16.38 -11.73
CA SER A 92 -10.03 16.46 -11.39
C SER A 92 -10.43 15.41 -10.36
N PHE A 93 -9.92 14.18 -10.48
CA PHE A 93 -10.09 13.14 -9.47
C PHE A 93 -9.50 13.58 -8.12
N LEU A 94 -8.23 14.00 -8.11
CA LEU A 94 -7.53 14.37 -6.87
C LEU A 94 -8.22 15.51 -6.12
N ARG A 95 -8.75 16.52 -6.82
CA ARG A 95 -9.49 17.64 -6.21
C ARG A 95 -10.83 17.23 -5.58
N LYS A 96 -11.46 16.17 -6.09
CA LYS A 96 -12.76 15.67 -5.58
C LYS A 96 -12.60 14.64 -4.47
N ARG A 97 -11.42 14.05 -4.35
CA ARG A 97 -11.12 12.97 -3.42
C ARG A 97 -11.30 13.43 -1.96
N PRO A 98 -11.94 12.62 -1.10
CA PRO A 98 -12.18 13.00 0.30
C PRO A 98 -10.94 12.91 1.21
N LEU A 99 -9.86 12.31 0.73
CA LEU A 99 -8.61 12.11 1.47
C LEU A 99 -7.48 12.86 0.77
N THR A 100 -6.64 13.53 1.56
CA THR A 100 -5.44 14.23 1.10
C THR A 100 -4.16 13.40 1.26
N CYS A 101 -4.29 12.14 1.70
CA CYS A 101 -3.17 11.23 1.90
C CYS A 101 -2.54 10.78 0.57
N PRO A 102 -1.29 10.30 0.58
CA PRO A 102 -0.64 9.77 -0.61
C PRO A 102 -1.49 8.72 -1.34
N VAL A 103 -1.49 8.77 -2.68
CA VAL A 103 -2.27 7.87 -3.52
C VAL A 103 -1.55 7.58 -4.83
N ILE A 104 -1.72 6.35 -5.33
CA ILE A 104 -1.27 5.90 -6.65
C ILE A 104 -2.46 5.98 -7.60
N LEU A 105 -2.33 6.76 -8.67
CA LEU A 105 -3.29 6.76 -9.78
C LEU A 105 -2.73 5.92 -10.92
N ILE A 106 -3.48 4.94 -11.39
CA ILE A 106 -3.04 4.02 -12.44
C ILE A 106 -3.76 4.41 -13.72
N SER A 107 -3.00 4.76 -14.75
CA SER A 107 -3.50 4.99 -16.10
C SER A 107 -3.18 3.76 -16.99
N PRO A 108 -3.66 3.74 -18.25
CA PRO A 108 -3.33 2.67 -19.19
C PRO A 108 -1.81 2.49 -19.43
N SER A 109 -1.03 3.57 -19.40
CA SER A 109 0.38 3.57 -19.82
C SER A 109 1.38 3.79 -18.67
N ASN A 110 0.96 4.43 -17.57
CA ASN A 110 1.83 4.79 -16.46
C ASN A 110 1.07 4.75 -15.13
N TRP A 111 1.79 4.98 -14.03
CA TRP A 111 1.15 5.30 -12.76
C TRP A 111 1.75 6.58 -12.17
N ILE A 112 0.93 7.32 -11.44
CA ILE A 112 1.22 8.63 -10.87
C ILE A 112 1.16 8.51 -9.37
N LEU A 113 2.23 8.89 -8.68
CA LEU A 113 2.21 9.14 -7.25
C LEU A 113 1.69 10.57 -7.01
N ALA A 114 0.68 10.72 -6.17
CA ALA A 114 0.13 12.02 -5.80
C ALA A 114 0.02 12.17 -4.29
N LEU A 115 0.06 13.42 -3.81
CA LEU A 115 -0.18 13.82 -2.44
C LEU A 115 -1.15 15.00 -2.43
N GLY A 116 -2.23 14.90 -1.66
CA GLY A 116 -3.28 15.91 -1.70
C GLY A 116 -3.90 15.99 -3.08
N ASP A 117 -3.93 17.21 -3.64
CA ASP A 117 -4.43 17.51 -4.98
C ASP A 117 -3.34 17.54 -6.06
N SER A 118 -2.10 17.19 -5.70
CA SER A 118 -0.90 17.46 -6.48
C SER A 118 -0.15 16.18 -6.88
N PRO A 119 0.10 15.94 -8.18
CA PRO A 119 1.00 14.90 -8.64
C PRO A 119 2.44 15.16 -8.15
N VAL A 120 3.12 14.11 -7.69
CA VAL A 120 4.50 14.14 -7.19
C VAL A 120 5.46 13.57 -8.23
N ALA A 121 5.12 12.41 -8.81
CA ALA A 121 5.97 11.71 -9.77
C ALA A 121 5.15 10.77 -10.66
N ALA A 122 5.67 10.44 -11.84
CA ALA A 122 5.08 9.47 -12.76
C ALA A 122 6.10 8.39 -13.14
N PHE A 123 5.63 7.15 -13.24
CA PHE A 123 6.47 5.97 -13.44
C PHE A 123 5.86 5.04 -14.49
N LYS A 124 6.71 4.22 -15.12
CA LYS A 124 6.23 3.18 -16.04
C LYS A 124 5.36 2.16 -15.31
N LYS A 125 4.36 1.62 -16.01
CA LYS A 125 3.34 0.72 -15.45
C LYS A 125 3.92 -0.59 -14.87
N ASP A 126 5.01 -1.09 -15.45
CA ASP A 126 5.72 -2.30 -15.00
C ASP A 126 6.33 -2.16 -13.60
N LEU A 127 6.54 -0.94 -13.11
CA LEU A 127 7.05 -0.65 -11.76
C LEU A 127 5.95 -0.54 -10.70
N ILE A 128 4.69 -0.79 -11.04
CA ILE A 128 3.54 -0.64 -10.11
C ILE A 128 3.65 -1.55 -8.88
N THR A 129 4.38 -2.66 -8.98
CA THR A 129 4.64 -3.54 -7.86
C THR A 129 5.25 -2.77 -6.69
N GLU A 130 6.17 -1.84 -6.95
CA GLU A 130 6.82 -1.03 -5.92
C GLU A 130 6.00 0.18 -5.45
N GLY A 131 4.87 0.49 -6.11
CA GLY A 131 4.13 1.74 -5.90
C GLY A 131 3.78 2.02 -4.44
N LEU A 132 3.41 0.98 -3.68
CA LEU A 132 3.04 1.14 -2.27
C LEU A 132 4.25 1.46 -1.38
N LEU A 133 5.48 1.09 -1.77
CA LEU A 133 6.69 1.51 -1.06
C LEU A 133 6.90 3.02 -1.18
N TYR A 134 6.61 3.61 -2.34
CA TYR A 134 6.66 5.07 -2.53
C TYR A 134 5.58 5.79 -1.70
N VAL A 135 4.39 5.21 -1.61
CA VAL A 135 3.33 5.70 -0.71
C VAL A 135 3.82 5.69 0.74
N MET A 136 4.43 4.58 1.19
CA MET A 136 5.00 4.48 2.54
C MET A 136 6.12 5.51 2.74
N ALA A 137 7.01 5.70 1.77
CA ALA A 137 8.07 6.71 1.84
C ALA A 137 7.51 8.12 2.05
N LEU A 138 6.41 8.50 1.39
CA LEU A 138 5.77 9.81 1.61
C LEU A 138 5.18 9.96 3.02
N TYR A 139 4.55 8.91 3.57
CA TYR A 139 4.07 8.97 4.96
C TYR A 139 5.23 9.23 5.93
N TYR A 140 6.36 8.59 5.69
CA TYR A 140 7.56 8.69 6.50
C TYR A 140 8.25 10.06 6.36
N ALA A 141 8.49 10.50 5.13
CA ALA A 141 9.18 11.75 4.85
C ALA A 141 8.41 12.99 5.32
N LEU A 142 7.08 12.91 5.36
CA LEU A 142 6.20 14.03 5.68
C LEU A 142 5.47 13.88 7.02
N HIS A 143 5.80 12.84 7.80
CA HIS A 143 5.21 12.56 9.11
C HIS A 143 3.66 12.55 9.10
N LEU A 144 3.09 11.90 8.08
CA LEU A 144 1.64 11.88 7.89
C LEU A 144 0.98 10.75 8.70
N THR A 145 -0.24 11.00 9.16
CA THR A 145 -1.06 9.97 9.83
C THR A 145 -1.75 9.07 8.82
N TYR A 146 -1.76 7.76 9.09
CA TYR A 146 -2.49 6.80 8.26
C TYR A 146 -4.01 7.03 8.29
N PRO A 147 -4.70 6.99 7.14
CA PRO A 147 -6.15 6.99 7.10
C PRO A 147 -6.71 5.77 7.84
N LYS A 148 -7.61 5.99 8.78
CA LYS A 148 -8.12 4.94 9.68
C LYS A 148 -8.69 3.71 8.97
N CYS A 149 -9.24 3.87 7.76
CA CYS A 149 -9.82 2.77 6.98
C CYS A 149 -8.78 1.82 6.37
N VAL A 150 -7.52 2.24 6.28
CA VAL A 150 -6.40 1.43 5.78
C VAL A 150 -5.23 1.37 6.76
N ALA A 151 -5.41 1.85 7.99
CA ALA A 151 -4.35 1.88 8.99
C ALA A 151 -3.80 0.46 9.26
N THR A 152 -4.65 -0.57 9.35
CA THR A 152 -4.18 -1.94 9.60
C THR A 152 -3.21 -2.43 8.52
N VAL A 153 -3.53 -2.27 7.23
CA VAL A 153 -2.65 -2.73 6.15
C VAL A 153 -1.34 -1.95 6.13
N LEU A 154 -1.39 -0.62 6.32
CA LEU A 154 -0.16 0.20 6.34
C LEU A 154 0.72 -0.17 7.54
N SER A 155 0.15 -0.45 8.71
CA SER A 155 0.88 -0.95 9.87
C SER A 155 1.48 -2.35 9.67
N ILE A 156 0.79 -3.25 8.95
CA ILE A 156 1.36 -4.56 8.56
C ILE A 156 2.57 -4.35 7.66
N ILE A 157 2.49 -3.47 6.66
CA ILE A 157 3.62 -3.20 5.75
C ILE A 157 4.78 -2.55 6.51
N GLN A 158 4.50 -1.58 7.38
CA GLN A 158 5.50 -0.98 8.25
C GLN A 158 6.25 -2.04 9.08
N SER A 159 5.52 -2.93 9.74
CA SER A 159 6.13 -3.92 10.64
C SER A 159 6.76 -5.13 9.95
N GLU A 160 6.22 -5.59 8.83
CA GLU A 160 6.68 -6.83 8.17
C GLU A 160 7.57 -6.58 6.95
N VAL A 161 7.44 -5.42 6.29
CA VAL A 161 8.27 -5.06 5.14
C VAL A 161 9.36 -4.09 5.54
N LEU A 162 9.01 -2.98 6.18
CA LEU A 162 10.01 -1.99 6.61
C LEU A 162 10.75 -2.44 7.88
N LEU A 163 10.19 -3.41 8.62
CA LEU A 163 10.69 -3.86 9.93
C LEU A 163 10.80 -2.72 10.96
N ASP A 164 9.94 -1.72 10.84
CA ASP A 164 9.90 -0.60 11.78
C ASP A 164 8.87 -0.83 12.90
N SER A 165 9.17 -0.25 14.06
CA SER A 165 8.35 -0.36 15.25
C SER A 165 7.09 0.51 15.13
N LEU A 166 5.94 -0.06 15.50
CA LEU A 166 4.69 0.68 15.59
C LEU A 166 4.56 1.37 16.95
N HIS A 167 4.15 2.64 16.93
CA HIS A 167 3.77 3.34 18.14
C HIS A 167 2.60 2.62 18.82
N GLN A 168 2.52 2.71 20.15
CA GLN A 168 1.52 1.97 20.94
C GLN A 168 0.07 2.27 20.48
N GLN A 169 -0.19 3.50 20.04
CA GLN A 169 -1.50 3.93 19.52
C GLN A 169 -1.89 3.23 18.20
N ASP A 170 -0.91 2.81 17.40
CA ASP A 170 -1.12 2.16 16.10
C ASP A 170 -1.23 0.63 16.25
N GLN A 171 -0.88 0.09 17.42
CA GLN A 171 -1.09 -1.31 17.80
C GLN A 171 -2.56 -1.58 18.20
N THR A 172 -3.47 -1.23 17.31
CA THR A 172 -4.91 -1.44 17.47
C THR A 172 -5.26 -2.92 17.62
N SER A 173 -6.46 -3.22 18.15
CA SER A 173 -6.97 -4.60 18.21
C SER A 173 -7.05 -5.26 16.83
N ALA A 174 -7.45 -4.50 15.80
CA ALA A 174 -7.47 -4.96 14.42
C ALA A 174 -6.06 -5.33 13.92
N PHE A 175 -5.07 -4.48 14.18
CA PHE A 175 -3.67 -4.78 13.86
C PHE A 175 -3.18 -6.02 14.59
N LYS A 176 -3.36 -6.12 15.91
CA LYS A 176 -2.91 -7.26 16.71
C LYS A 176 -3.51 -8.59 16.24
N LYS A 177 -4.79 -8.59 15.86
CA LYS A 177 -5.44 -9.75 15.27
C LYS A 177 -4.85 -10.08 13.89
N ALA A 178 -4.76 -9.08 13.02
CA ALA A 178 -4.24 -9.24 11.66
C ALA A 178 -2.81 -9.78 11.64
N ILE A 179 -1.91 -9.23 12.47
CA ILE A 179 -0.51 -9.64 12.51
C ILE A 179 -0.35 -11.05 13.09
N SER A 180 -1.17 -11.43 14.08
CA SER A 180 -1.19 -12.78 14.64
C SER A 180 -1.63 -13.81 13.59
N GLU A 181 -2.75 -13.56 12.89
CA GLU A 181 -3.23 -14.43 11.82
C GLU A 181 -2.23 -14.54 10.66
N TRP A 182 -1.61 -13.41 10.29
CA TRP A 182 -0.58 -13.36 9.26
C TRP A 182 0.64 -14.21 9.62
N ARG A 183 1.21 -14.02 10.81
CA ARG A 183 2.39 -14.75 11.29
C ARG A 183 2.13 -16.25 11.40
N ALA A 184 0.96 -16.62 11.91
CA ALA A 184 0.51 -18.02 11.92
C ALA A 184 0.44 -18.62 10.50
N PHE A 185 -0.03 -17.86 9.52
CA PHE A 185 -0.07 -18.31 8.12
C PHE A 185 1.32 -18.48 7.51
N VAL A 186 2.26 -17.56 7.78
CA VAL A 186 3.62 -17.61 7.21
C VAL A 186 4.60 -18.45 8.03
N GLY A 187 4.16 -19.05 9.14
CA GLY A 187 4.98 -19.91 10.00
C GLY A 187 6.02 -19.16 10.86
N LYS A 188 5.68 -17.95 11.32
CA LYS A 188 6.51 -17.12 12.21
C LYS A 188 5.95 -17.07 13.64
#